data_AF-A0A0M3JIZ1-F1
#
_entry.id   AF-A0A0M3JIZ1-F1
#
_cell.length_a   1.000
_cell.length_b   1.000
_cell.length_c   1.000
_cell.angle_alpha   90.00
_cell.angle_beta   90.00
_cell.angle_gamma   90.00
#
_symmetry.space_group_name_H-M   'P 1'
#
loop_
_entity.id
_entity.type
_entity.pdbx_description
1 polymer ?
#
loop_
_entity_poly.entity_id
_entity_poly.type
_entity_poly.pdbx_seq_one_letter_code
_entity_poly.pdbx_strand_id
1 'polypeptide(L)'
;MKHWPFKVINAEGGKPKVQVEYKGETKTFTPEEISSMVLTKMKETAEAFLGNPVKDAVVTVPAYFNDSQRQATKDSGAIAGLNVLRIINEPTAAAIAYGLDKKVPSLDIVFFDFGSGERNVLIFDLGGGTFDVSILTIEDGIFEVKS
;
A
#
# COMPACT_ATOMS: atom_id res chain seq x y z
N MET A 1 2.49 -6.78 -21.59
CA MET A 1 3.85 -6.69 -21.03
C MET A 1 4.85 -6.38 -22.14
N LYS A 2 4.87 -5.14 -22.65
CA LYS A 2 5.74 -4.74 -23.78
C LYS A 2 6.92 -3.87 -23.35
N HIS A 3 6.94 -3.40 -22.10
CA HIS A 3 7.84 -2.34 -21.64
C HIS A 3 8.81 -2.78 -20.55
N TRP A 4 8.79 -4.07 -20.16
CA TRP A 4 9.67 -4.57 -19.11
C TRP A 4 10.87 -5.29 -19.71
N PRO A 5 12.09 -5.05 -19.17
CA PRO A 5 13.29 -5.71 -19.64
C PRO A 5 13.40 -7.16 -19.11
N PHE A 6 12.64 -7.51 -18.07
CA PHE A 6 12.61 -8.85 -17.50
C PHE A 6 11.48 -9.68 -18.12
N LYS A 7 11.68 -11.00 -18.13
CA LYS A 7 10.73 -11.95 -18.67
C LYS A 7 9.64 -12.25 -17.65
N VAL A 8 8.39 -12.23 -18.12
CA VAL A 8 7.25 -12.72 -17.35
C VAL A 8 6.68 -13.92 -18.07
N ILE A 9 6.48 -15.00 -17.32
CA ILE A 9 5.93 -16.26 -17.80
C ILE A 9 4.56 -16.48 -17.16
N ASN A 10 3.71 -17.24 -17.84
CA ASN A 10 2.47 -17.72 -17.28
C ASN A 10 2.73 -19.07 -16.60
N ALA A 11 2.51 -19.16 -15.28
CA ALA A 11 2.65 -20.41 -14.54
C ALA A 11 1.38 -21.25 -14.61
N GLU A 12 1.45 -22.49 -14.12
CA GLU A 12 0.26 -23.33 -13.95
C GLU A 12 -0.80 -22.58 -13.12
N GLY A 13 -2.06 -22.63 -13.58
CA GLY A 13 -3.16 -21.88 -12.97
C GLY A 13 -3.30 -20.43 -13.44
N GLY A 14 -2.57 -19.99 -14.46
CA GLY A 14 -2.78 -18.68 -15.09
C GLY A 14 -2.13 -17.50 -14.35
N LYS A 15 -1.35 -17.77 -13.30
CA LYS A 15 -0.69 -16.73 -12.49
C LYS A 15 0.63 -16.29 -13.12
N PRO A 16 0.89 -14.97 -13.23
CA PRO A 16 2.15 -14.48 -13.76
C PRO A 16 3.30 -14.77 -12.79
N LYS A 17 4.47 -15.12 -13.33
CA LYS A 17 5.74 -15.18 -12.59
C LYS A 17 6.83 -14.44 -13.35
N VAL A 18 7.71 -13.76 -12.62
CA VAL A 18 8.91 -13.17 -13.20
C VAL A 18 9.99 -14.25 -13.25
N GLN A 19 10.65 -14.40 -14.41
CA GLN A 19 11.76 -15.33 -14.62
C GLN A 19 13.07 -14.55 -14.72
N VAL A 20 14.07 -14.95 -13.93
CA VAL A 20 15.40 -14.33 -13.88
C VAL A 20 16.49 -15.39 -13.75
N GLU A 21 17.71 -15.05 -14.14
CA GLU A 21 18.92 -15.82 -13.79
C GLU A 21 19.42 -15.35 -12.42
N TYR A 22 19.58 -16.28 -11.48
CA TYR A 22 20.08 -15.99 -10.16
C TYR A 22 21.06 -17.09 -9.72
N LYS A 23 22.29 -16.70 -9.37
CA LYS A 23 23.38 -17.62 -8.99
C LYS A 23 23.65 -18.72 -10.04
N GLY A 24 23.52 -18.38 -11.33
CA GLY A 24 23.76 -19.31 -12.45
C GLY A 24 22.61 -20.28 -12.74
N GLU A 25 21.45 -20.09 -12.10
CA GLU A 25 20.26 -20.91 -12.34
C GLU A 25 19.06 -20.03 -12.73
N THR A 26 18.22 -20.55 -13.63
CA THR A 26 16.91 -19.95 -13.91
C THR A 26 16.00 -20.11 -12.69
N LYS A 27 15.55 -18.99 -12.13
CA LYS A 27 14.55 -18.93 -11.05
C LYS A 27 13.29 -18.22 -11.53
N THR A 28 12.18 -18.54 -10.87
CA THR A 28 10.89 -17.89 -11.12
C THR A 28 10.27 -17.46 -9.82
N PHE A 29 9.74 -16.25 -9.77
CA PHE A 29 9.15 -15.67 -8.58
C PHE A 29 7.74 -15.16 -8.85
N THR A 30 6.83 -15.34 -7.91
CA THR A 30 5.52 -14.69 -7.96
C THR A 30 5.64 -13.20 -7.60
N PRO A 31 4.64 -12.37 -7.94
CA PRO A 31 4.63 -10.97 -7.51
C PRO A 31 4.70 -10.81 -5.99
N GLU A 32 4.08 -11.72 -5.24
CA GLU A 32 4.07 -11.72 -3.77
C GLU A 32 5.46 -12.04 -3.20
N GLU A 33 6.19 -12.99 -3.79
CA GLU A 33 7.57 -13.29 -3.41
C GLU A 33 8.52 -12.12 -3.69
N ILE A 34 8.34 -11.40 -4.79
CA ILE A 34 9.15 -10.20 -5.07
C ILE A 34 8.81 -9.08 -4.09
N SER A 35 7.52 -8.89 -3.82
CA SER A 35 7.05 -7.85 -2.89
C SER A 35 7.51 -8.14 -1.46
N SER A 36 7.56 -9.42 -1.06
CA SER A 36 8.08 -9.83 0.25
C SER A 36 9.58 -9.55 0.40
N MET A 37 10.37 -9.63 -0.67
CA MET A 37 11.79 -9.22 -0.64
C MET A 37 11.92 -7.73 -0.32
N VAL A 38 11.07 -6.88 -0.90
CA VAL A 38 11.03 -5.43 -0.59
C VAL A 38 10.59 -5.20 0.86
N LEU A 39 9.53 -5.88 1.31
CA LEU A 39 9.05 -5.77 2.69
C LEU A 39 10.09 -6.26 3.71
N THR A 40 10.82 -7.33 3.41
CA THR A 40 11.93 -7.82 4.22
C THR A 40 12.99 -6.74 4.35
N LYS A 41 13.33 -6.05 3.25
CA LYS A 41 14.29 -4.95 3.31
C LYS A 41 13.82 -3.77 4.16
N MET A 42 12.53 -3.43 4.10
CA MET A 42 11.94 -2.39 4.94
C MET A 42 11.92 -2.79 6.42
N LYS A 43 11.62 -4.06 6.72
CA LYS A 43 11.70 -4.62 8.07
C LYS A 43 13.12 -4.53 8.63
N GLU A 44 14.13 -4.99 7.89
CA GLU A 44 15.54 -4.89 8.30
C GLU A 44 15.95 -3.43 8.58
N THR A 45 15.47 -2.50 7.75
CA THR A 45 15.74 -1.06 7.92
C THR A 45 15.14 -0.54 9.23
N ALA A 46 13.89 -0.92 9.53
CA ALA A 46 13.22 -0.55 10.77
C ALA A 46 13.90 -1.21 12.00
N GLU A 47 14.27 -2.47 11.91
CA GLU A 47 14.98 -3.21 12.97
C GLU A 47 16.35 -2.58 13.25
N ALA A 48 17.09 -2.18 12.22
CA ALA A 48 18.37 -1.48 12.38
C ALA A 48 18.20 -0.11 13.06
N PHE A 49 17.10 0.60 12.79
CA PHE A 49 16.80 1.88 13.43
C PHE A 49 16.37 1.72 14.90
N LEU A 50 15.54 0.73 15.20
CA LEU A 50 14.98 0.53 16.54
C LEU A 50 15.89 -0.29 17.48
N GLY A 51 16.77 -1.14 16.92
CA GLY A 51 17.64 -2.03 17.68
C GLY A 51 16.95 -3.29 18.21
N ASN A 52 15.71 -3.57 17.79
CA ASN A 52 14.94 -4.74 18.19
C ASN A 52 14.10 -5.32 17.04
N PRO A 53 13.68 -6.59 17.12
CA PRO A 53 12.89 -7.23 16.07
C PRO A 53 11.54 -6.55 15.84
N VAL A 54 11.15 -6.41 14.57
CA VAL A 54 9.85 -5.86 14.14
C VAL A 54 8.98 -7.00 13.65
N LYS A 55 7.80 -7.17 14.28
CA LYS A 55 6.89 -8.28 13.98
C LYS A 55 5.58 -7.84 13.37
N ASP A 56 5.03 -6.72 13.82
CA ASP A 56 3.70 -6.26 13.40
C ASP A 56 3.83 -5.07 12.45
N ALA A 57 2.98 -5.04 11.42
CA ALA A 57 2.96 -3.96 10.44
C ALA A 57 1.55 -3.64 9.95
N VAL A 58 1.34 -2.39 9.55
CA VAL A 58 0.24 -1.96 8.69
C VAL A 58 0.83 -1.68 7.32
N VAL A 59 0.20 -2.19 6.26
CA VAL A 59 0.68 -2.03 4.88
C VAL A 59 -0.38 -1.29 4.07
N THR A 60 0.04 -0.30 3.30
CA THR A 60 -0.84 0.50 2.44
C THR A 60 -0.99 -0.14 1.06
N VAL A 61 -2.13 0.08 0.41
CA VAL A 61 -2.39 -0.29 -0.99
C VAL A 61 -3.19 0.81 -1.70
N PRO A 62 -3.18 0.89 -3.03
CA PRO A 62 -4.04 1.81 -3.76
C PRO A 62 -5.52 1.57 -3.44
N ALA A 63 -6.33 2.63 -3.41
CA ALA A 63 -7.75 2.52 -3.05
C ALA A 63 -8.54 1.59 -3.99
N TYR A 64 -8.15 1.52 -5.27
CA TYR A 64 -8.78 0.69 -6.29
C TYR A 64 -8.36 -0.79 -6.25
N PHE A 65 -7.48 -1.21 -5.34
CA PHE A 65 -7.12 -2.63 -5.19
C PHE A 65 -8.33 -3.47 -4.81
N ASN A 66 -8.56 -4.54 -5.58
CA ASN A 66 -9.57 -5.54 -5.26
C ASN A 66 -9.10 -6.52 -4.16
N ASP A 67 -10.00 -7.37 -3.69
CA ASP A 67 -9.73 -8.31 -2.58
C ASP A 67 -8.56 -9.26 -2.87
N SER A 68 -8.43 -9.73 -4.12
CA SER A 68 -7.35 -10.62 -4.52
C SER A 68 -5.98 -9.94 -4.41
N GLN A 69 -5.88 -8.68 -4.86
CA GLN A 69 -4.64 -7.89 -4.78
C GLN A 69 -4.31 -7.50 -3.32
N ARG A 70 -5.33 -7.21 -2.50
CA ARG A 70 -5.16 -6.97 -1.06
C ARG A 70 -4.64 -8.21 -0.35
N GLN A 71 -5.21 -9.37 -0.67
CA GLN A 71 -4.76 -10.64 -0.10
C GLN A 71 -3.32 -10.97 -0.53
N ALA A 72 -2.98 -10.80 -1.81
CA ALA A 72 -1.61 -10.98 -2.31
C ALA A 72 -0.59 -10.08 -1.59
N THR A 73 -0.96 -8.84 -1.30
CA THR A 73 -0.11 -7.92 -0.51
C THR A 73 0.04 -8.39 0.94
N LYS A 74 -1.03 -8.89 1.54
CA LYS A 74 -1.00 -9.47 2.89
C LYS A 74 -0.12 -10.72 2.94
N ASP A 75 -0.22 -11.59 1.93
CA ASP A 75 0.59 -12.79 1.79
C ASP A 75 2.08 -12.44 1.63
N SER A 76 2.38 -11.36 0.90
CA SER A 76 3.75 -10.82 0.80
C SER A 76 4.31 -10.45 2.18
N GLY A 77 3.49 -9.82 3.03
CA GLY A 77 3.86 -9.52 4.41
C GLY A 77 4.11 -10.78 5.25
N ALA A 78 3.26 -11.80 5.10
CA ALA A 78 3.46 -13.08 5.78
C ALA A 78 4.77 -13.77 5.35
N ILE A 79 5.10 -13.78 4.05
CA ILE A 79 6.36 -14.32 3.52
C ILE A 79 7.56 -13.56 4.09
N ALA A 80 7.45 -12.24 4.29
CA ALA A 80 8.49 -11.40 4.92
C ALA A 80 8.61 -11.60 6.45
N GLY A 81 7.78 -12.46 7.04
CA GLY A 81 7.74 -12.68 8.49
C GLY A 81 7.19 -11.47 9.26
N LEU A 82 6.21 -10.77 8.67
CA LEU A 82 5.43 -9.71 9.30
C LEU A 82 4.00 -10.19 9.55
N ASN A 83 3.48 -9.89 10.73
CA ASN A 83 2.06 -9.95 11.04
C ASN A 83 1.39 -8.66 10.54
N VAL A 84 0.70 -8.77 9.40
CA VAL A 84 -0.01 -7.64 8.81
C VAL A 84 -1.33 -7.42 9.55
N LEU A 85 -1.31 -6.45 10.48
CA LEU A 85 -2.45 -6.09 11.33
C LEU A 85 -3.62 -5.58 10.51
N ARG A 86 -3.34 -4.78 9.48
CA ARG A 86 -4.33 -4.20 8.59
C ARG A 86 -3.71 -3.85 7.25
N ILE A 87 -4.50 -4.03 6.19
CA ILE A 87 -4.29 -3.38 4.90
C ILE A 87 -5.17 -2.13 4.87
N ILE A 88 -4.58 -0.96 4.65
CA ILE A 88 -5.32 0.31 4.55
C ILE A 88 -5.10 0.94 3.18
N ASN A 89 -6.02 1.80 2.76
CA ASN A 89 -5.85 2.54 1.51
C ASN A 89 -4.79 3.62 1.70
N GLU A 90 -3.94 3.81 0.69
CA GLU A 90 -2.98 4.93 0.60
C GLU A 90 -3.62 6.29 0.87
N PRO A 91 -4.73 6.69 0.20
CA PRO A 91 -5.34 7.99 0.48
C PRO A 91 -5.88 8.10 1.91
N THR A 92 -6.36 7.00 2.51
CA THR A 92 -6.77 6.98 3.92
C THR A 92 -5.57 7.15 4.85
N ALA A 93 -4.44 6.49 4.55
CA ALA A 93 -3.20 6.66 5.32
C ALA A 93 -2.71 8.12 5.25
N ALA A 94 -2.77 8.75 4.08
CA ALA A 94 -2.47 10.17 3.91
C ALA A 94 -3.40 11.05 4.74
N ALA A 95 -4.71 10.82 4.70
CA ALA A 95 -5.68 11.60 5.47
C ALA A 95 -5.48 11.45 6.99
N ILE A 96 -5.12 10.24 7.48
CA ILE A 96 -4.74 10.02 8.88
C ILE A 96 -3.44 10.78 9.21
N ALA A 97 -2.45 10.78 8.33
CA ALA A 97 -1.18 11.49 8.55
C ALA A 97 -1.38 13.01 8.70
N TYR A 98 -2.31 13.58 7.94
CA TYR A 98 -2.70 14.99 8.08
C TYR A 98 -3.65 15.26 9.26
N GLY A 99 -4.01 14.23 10.05
CA GLY A 99 -4.86 14.37 11.23
C GLY A 99 -6.31 14.71 10.89
N LEU A 100 -6.78 14.35 9.69
CA LEU A 100 -8.12 14.68 9.20
C LEU A 100 -9.22 13.84 9.88
N ASP A 101 -8.84 12.73 10.52
CA ASP A 101 -9.68 11.93 11.44
C ASP A 101 -10.04 12.70 12.71
N LYS A 102 -9.21 13.67 13.11
CA LYS A 102 -9.41 14.42 14.35
C LYS A 102 -10.33 15.61 14.09
N LYS A 103 -11.28 15.83 15.00
CA LYS A 103 -12.07 17.07 15.08
C LYS A 103 -11.17 18.23 15.54
N VAL A 104 -10.18 18.63 14.75
CA VAL A 104 -9.35 19.80 15.04
C VAL A 104 -10.04 21.04 14.48
N PRO A 105 -10.26 22.11 15.26
CA PRO A 105 -10.94 23.33 14.81
C PRO A 105 -10.12 24.24 13.87
N SER A 106 -8.91 23.84 13.47
CA SER A 106 -7.96 24.76 12.84
C SER A 106 -6.79 24.01 12.20
N LEU A 107 -7.03 23.39 11.05
CA LEU A 107 -5.93 23.15 10.10
C LEU A 107 -6.14 24.14 8.94
N ASP A 108 -5.12 24.93 8.62
CA ASP A 108 -5.05 25.82 7.45
C ASP A 108 -4.97 25.05 6.11
N ILE A 109 -5.48 23.83 6.07
CA ILE A 109 -5.69 23.08 4.84
C ILE A 109 -7.03 23.57 4.27
N VAL A 110 -7.07 23.87 2.98
CA VAL A 110 -8.26 24.39 2.29
C VAL A 110 -9.39 23.35 2.37
N PHE A 111 -10.19 23.41 3.44
CA PHE A 111 -11.45 22.72 3.57
C PHE A 111 -12.54 23.66 3.07
N PHE A 112 -13.27 23.25 2.03
CA PHE A 112 -14.62 23.76 1.84
C PHE A 112 -15.51 23.08 2.87
N ASP A 113 -15.52 23.59 4.10
CA ASP A 113 -16.41 23.14 5.16
C ASP A 113 -17.79 23.78 4.96
N PHE A 114 -18.78 22.98 4.57
CA PHE A 114 -20.17 23.40 4.40
C PHE A 114 -20.99 23.27 5.70
N GLY A 115 -20.35 23.05 6.86
CA GLY A 115 -20.99 23.11 8.17
C GLY A 115 -21.75 21.85 8.60
N SER A 116 -21.58 20.73 7.90
CA SER A 116 -22.35 19.48 8.12
C SER A 116 -21.66 18.42 8.99
N GLY A 117 -20.45 18.66 9.53
CA GLY A 117 -19.68 17.64 10.25
C GLY A 117 -19.05 16.56 9.36
N GLU A 118 -19.52 16.46 8.11
CA GLU A 118 -18.95 15.73 7.00
C GLU A 118 -17.87 16.59 6.31
N ARG A 119 -16.69 16.02 6.06
CA ARG A 119 -15.59 16.68 5.34
C ARG A 119 -15.26 15.92 4.08
N ASN A 120 -15.28 16.60 2.95
CA ASN A 120 -14.79 16.06 1.69
C ASN A 120 -13.33 16.48 1.48
N VAL A 121 -12.47 15.49 1.28
CA VAL A 121 -11.02 15.65 1.13
C VAL A 121 -10.60 15.09 -0.21
N LEU A 122 -9.93 15.89 -1.02
CA LEU A 122 -9.28 15.42 -2.23
C LEU A 122 -7.81 15.10 -1.92
N ILE A 123 -7.41 13.87 -2.17
CA ILE A 123 -6.02 13.42 -2.11
C ILE A 123 -5.47 13.41 -3.54
N PHE A 124 -4.35 14.10 -3.72
CA PHE A 124 -3.60 14.16 -4.98
C PHE A 124 -2.24 13.51 -4.74
N ASP A 125 -2.05 12.30 -5.28
CA ASP A 125 -0.79 11.54 -5.18
C ASP A 125 -0.13 11.44 -6.56
N LEU A 126 1.00 12.14 -6.71
CA LEU A 126 1.80 12.14 -7.94
C LEU A 126 3.17 11.55 -7.65
N GLY A 127 3.26 10.23 -7.79
CA GLY A 127 4.48 9.46 -7.59
C GLY A 127 5.39 9.41 -8.82
N GLY A 128 6.49 8.67 -8.72
CA GLY A 128 7.45 8.51 -9.80
C GLY A 128 6.97 7.68 -11.00
N GLY A 129 5.88 6.93 -10.85
CA GLY A 129 5.34 6.04 -11.89
C GLY A 129 3.82 5.88 -11.90
N THR A 130 3.11 6.49 -10.97
CA THR A 130 1.64 6.48 -10.87
C THR A 130 1.14 7.88 -10.56
N PHE A 131 -0.11 8.13 -10.95
CA PHE A 131 -0.83 9.35 -10.61
C PHE A 131 -2.23 8.93 -10.16
N ASP A 132 -2.53 9.18 -8.90
CA ASP A 132 -3.73 8.73 -8.22
C ASP A 132 -4.45 9.92 -7.59
N VAL A 133 -5.75 10.03 -7.87
CA VAL A 133 -6.63 11.02 -7.24
C VAL A 133 -7.75 10.29 -6.54
N SER A 134 -8.01 10.64 -5.29
CA SER A 134 -9.11 10.06 -4.51
C SER A 134 -9.87 11.15 -3.79
N ILE A 135 -11.19 11.04 -3.78
CA ILE A 135 -12.05 11.87 -2.93
C ILE A 135 -12.48 11.01 -1.75
N LEU A 136 -12.22 11.52 -0.55
CA LEU A 136 -12.62 10.89 0.70
C LEU A 136 -13.70 11.73 1.36
N THR A 137 -14.71 11.06 1.90
CA THR A 137 -15.62 11.63 2.86
C THR A 137 -15.20 11.18 4.25
N ILE A 138 -15.07 12.13 5.18
CA ILE A 138 -14.70 11.89 6.57
C ILE A 138 -15.84 12.37 7.46
N GLU A 139 -16.41 11.46 8.23
CA GLU A 139 -17.48 11.74 9.18
C GLU A 139 -17.18 10.98 10.48
N ASP A 140 -17.06 11.70 11.61
CA ASP A 140 -16.78 11.11 12.93
C ASP A 140 -15.60 10.10 12.97
N GLY A 141 -14.56 10.34 12.17
CA GLY A 141 -13.37 9.47 12.07
C GLY A 141 -13.55 8.24 11.18
N ILE A 142 -14.71 8.07 10.55
CA ILE A 142 -14.96 7.09 9.50
C ILE A 142 -14.52 7.67 8.17
N PHE A 143 -13.77 6.89 7.40
CA PHE A 143 -13.26 7.26 6.08
C PHE A 143 -13.99 6.44 5.01
N GLU A 144 -14.66 7.13 4.09
CA GLU A 144 -15.28 6.53 2.91
C GLU A 144 -14.58 7.05 1.65
N VAL A 145 -14.12 6.15 0.78
CA VAL A 145 -13.61 6.52 -0.54
C VAL A 145 -14.79 6.67 -1.49
N LYS A 146 -14.98 7.87 -2.07
CA LYS A 146 -15.98 8.09 -3.11
C LYS A 146 -15.44 7.57 -4.45
N SER A 147 -16.23 6.71 -5.09
CA SER A 147 -15.98 6.09 -6.39
C SER A 147 -16.37 7.00 -7.55
#